data_AF-A0A842HFY2-F1
#
_entry.id   AF-A0A842HFY2-F1
#
_cell.length_a   1.000
_cell.length_b   1.000
_cell.length_c   1.000
_cell.angle_alpha   90.00
_cell.angle_beta   90.00
_cell.angle_gamma   90.00
#
_symmetry.space_group_name_H-M   'P 1'
#
loop_
_entity.id
_entity.type
_entity.pdbx_description
1 polymer ?
#
loop_
_entity_poly.entity_id
_entity_poly.type
_entity_poly.pdbx_seq_one_letter_code
_entity_poly.pdbx_strand_id
1 'polypeptide(L)'
;MLKFFLKHGLSCRDATRLISESRERHLSFWEKLKLRLLCRCCCYTDRYRQQIEAVCSQVENHPECCEEALSELGLCEESRARMKARLREE
;
A
#
# COMPACT_ATOMS: atom_id res chain seq x y z
N MET A 1 14.90 21.86 -10.39
CA MET A 1 13.46 21.47 -10.35
C MET A 1 13.02 20.89 -9.01
N LEU A 2 13.78 19.99 -8.35
CA LEU A 2 13.38 19.38 -7.06
C LEU A 2 13.11 20.39 -5.91
N LYS A 3 13.87 21.50 -5.86
CA LYS A 3 13.79 22.50 -4.77
C LYS A 3 12.45 23.26 -4.70
N PHE A 4 11.67 23.33 -5.79
CA PHE A 4 10.43 24.11 -5.84
C PHE A 4 9.25 23.37 -5.21
N PHE A 5 9.19 22.04 -5.35
CA PHE A 5 8.17 21.20 -4.71
C PHE A 5 8.37 21.08 -3.19
N LEU A 6 9.58 21.30 -2.68
CA LEU A 6 9.91 21.12 -1.26
C LEU A 6 9.33 22.21 -0.33
N LYS A 7 8.93 23.39 -0.83
CA LYS A 7 8.50 24.51 0.03
C LYS A 7 6.97 24.65 0.19
N HIS A 8 6.18 24.13 -0.74
CA HIS A 8 4.70 24.11 -0.70
C HIS A 8 4.07 22.82 -1.26
N GLY A 9 4.87 21.84 -1.67
CA GLY A 9 4.43 20.58 -2.28
C GLY A 9 4.69 19.37 -1.39
N LEU A 10 4.15 18.23 -1.80
CA LEU A 10 4.32 16.93 -1.13
C LEU A 10 5.81 16.53 -1.18
N SER A 11 6.43 16.27 -0.01
CA SER A 11 7.80 15.79 0.03
C SER A 11 7.90 14.34 -0.45
N CYS A 12 9.08 13.88 -0.88
CA CYS A 12 9.26 12.48 -1.28
C CYS A 12 8.95 11.51 -0.12
N ARG A 13 9.27 11.90 1.12
CA ARG A 13 8.99 11.09 2.32
C ARG A 13 7.49 11.02 2.62
N ASP A 14 6.80 12.14 2.50
CA ASP A 14 5.34 12.16 2.71
C ASP A 14 4.63 11.40 1.59
N ALA A 15 5.16 11.45 0.37
CA ALA A 15 4.64 10.69 -0.75
C ALA A 15 4.82 9.18 -0.59
N THR A 16 5.99 8.71 -0.14
CA THR A 16 6.19 7.28 0.14
C THR A 16 5.23 6.80 1.24
N ARG A 17 4.98 7.63 2.25
CA ARG A 17 3.97 7.37 3.28
C ARG A 17 2.56 7.32 2.70
N LEU A 18 2.19 8.30 1.87
CA LEU A 18 0.89 8.36 1.20
C LEU A 18 0.64 7.15 0.29
N ILE A 19 1.68 6.68 -0.41
CA ILE A 19 1.63 5.48 -1.25
C ILE A 19 1.28 4.26 -0.39
N SER A 20 1.95 4.10 0.76
CA SER A 20 1.64 3.03 1.70
C SER A 20 0.21 3.14 2.23
N GLU A 21 -0.19 4.31 2.71
CA GLU A 21 -1.53 4.56 3.26
C GLU A 21 -2.64 4.36 2.21
N SER A 22 -2.36 4.58 0.92
CA SER A 22 -3.35 4.39 -0.15
C SER A 22 -3.86 2.95 -0.28
N ARG A 23 -3.14 1.99 0.30
CA ARG A 23 -3.54 0.57 0.37
C ARG A 23 -4.47 0.28 1.54
N GLU A 24 -4.37 1.05 2.62
CA GLU A 24 -5.15 0.85 3.85
C GLU A 24 -6.39 1.74 3.88
N ARG A 25 -6.31 2.94 3.28
CA ARG A 25 -7.40 3.91 3.23
C ARG A 25 -7.57 4.53 1.86
N HIS A 26 -8.78 4.99 1.59
CA HIS A 26 -9.03 5.85 0.43
C HIS A 26 -8.35 7.21 0.61
N LEU A 27 -7.48 7.55 -0.33
CA LEU A 27 -6.93 8.90 -0.42
C LEU A 27 -7.97 9.89 -0.94
N SER A 28 -7.97 11.10 -0.39
CA SER A 28 -8.75 12.23 -0.91
C SER A 28 -8.30 12.60 -2.32
N PHE A 29 -9.15 13.32 -3.05
CA PHE A 29 -8.85 13.75 -4.41
C PHE A 29 -7.55 14.57 -4.50
N TRP A 30 -7.34 15.48 -3.56
CA TRP A 30 -6.15 16.34 -3.52
C TRP A 30 -4.86 15.56 -3.22
N GLU A 31 -4.94 14.57 -2.34
CA GLU A 31 -3.82 13.66 -2.05
C GLU A 31 -3.42 12.87 -3.30
N LYS A 32 -4.41 12.30 -4.02
CA LYS A 32 -4.17 11.58 -5.28
C LYS A 32 -3.52 12.48 -6.33
N LEU A 33 -4.01 13.71 -6.47
CA LEU A 33 -3.47 14.65 -7.47
C LEU A 33 -2.02 15.06 -7.15
N LYS A 34 -1.73 15.41 -5.89
CA LYS A 34 -0.37 15.75 -5.44
C LYS A 34 0.60 14.58 -5.65
N LEU A 35 0.15 13.37 -5.32
CA LEU A 35 0.96 12.17 -5.47
C LEU A 35 1.27 11.86 -6.94
N ARG A 36 0.27 11.95 -7.83
CA ARG A 36 0.48 11.78 -9.28
C ARG A 36 1.48 12.77 -9.86
N LEU A 37 1.37 14.05 -9.48
CA LEU A 37 2.31 15.09 -9.90
C LEU A 37 3.74 14.77 -9.43
N LEU A 38 3.90 14.34 -8.19
CA LEU A 38 5.23 14.03 -7.67
C LEU A 38 5.82 12.78 -8.35
N CYS A 39 5.06 11.71 -8.56
CA CYS A 39 5.54 10.54 -9.30
C CYS A 39 5.95 10.90 -10.73
N ARG A 40 5.22 11.80 -11.41
CA ARG A 40 5.58 12.29 -12.75
C ARG A 40 6.92 13.02 -12.77
N CYS A 41 7.25 13.75 -11.71
CA CYS A 41 8.43 14.62 -11.62
C CYS A 41 9.62 13.97 -10.89
N CYS A 42 9.39 12.88 -10.15
CA CYS A 42 10.38 12.22 -9.31
C CYS A 42 10.41 10.71 -9.61
N CYS A 43 11.46 10.27 -10.31
CA CYS A 43 11.66 8.87 -10.65
C CYS A 43 11.81 7.96 -9.42
N TYR A 44 12.33 8.47 -8.30
CA TYR A 44 12.43 7.70 -7.06
C TYR A 44 11.06 7.35 -6.50
N THR A 45 10.17 8.34 -6.38
CA THR A 45 8.81 8.13 -5.87
C THR A 45 8.00 7.23 -6.79
N ASP A 46 8.17 7.38 -8.11
CA ASP A 46 7.50 6.50 -9.07
C ASP A 46 7.99 5.04 -8.98
N ARG A 47 9.31 4.82 -8.86
CA ARG A 47 9.87 3.48 -8.63
C ARG A 47 9.36 2.87 -7.33
N TYR A 48 9.32 3.63 -6.25
CA TYR A 48 8.76 3.16 -4.98
C TYR A 48 7.28 2.74 -5.14
N ARG A 49 6.48 3.53 -5.87
CA ARG A 49 5.09 3.18 -6.18
C ARG A 49 4.99 1.83 -6.91
N GLN A 50 5.79 1.66 -7.96
CA GLN A 50 5.82 0.41 -8.75
C GLN A 50 6.25 -0.78 -7.90
N GLN A 51 7.22 -0.61 -6.99
CA GLN A 51 7.66 -1.66 -6.08
C GLN A 51 6.54 -2.12 -5.14
N ILE A 52 5.84 -1.17 -4.50
CA ILE A 52 4.71 -1.48 -3.62
C ILE A 52 3.59 -2.18 -4.41
N GLU A 53 3.26 -1.67 -5.60
CA GLU A 53 2.25 -2.27 -6.48
C GLU A 53 2.63 -3.71 -6.88
N ALA A 54 3.90 -3.95 -7.24
CA ALA A 54 4.40 -5.27 -7.57
C ALA A 54 4.31 -6.22 -6.37
N VAL A 55 4.80 -5.83 -5.19
CA VAL A 55 4.74 -6.65 -3.98
C VAL A 55 3.29 -6.99 -3.62
N CYS A 56 2.40 -6.00 -3.62
CA CYS A 56 1.00 -6.23 -3.32
C CYS A 56 0.33 -7.14 -4.35
N SER A 57 0.61 -6.96 -5.64
CA SER A 57 0.04 -7.82 -6.68
C SER A 57 0.50 -9.28 -6.55
N GLN A 58 1.74 -9.52 -6.09
CA GLN A 58 2.23 -10.87 -5.84
C GLN A 58 1.50 -11.51 -4.65
N VAL A 59 1.28 -10.76 -3.57
CA VAL A 59 0.52 -11.24 -2.40
C VAL A 59 -0.94 -11.54 -2.76
N GLU A 60 -1.56 -10.70 -3.59
CA GLU A 60 -2.95 -10.89 -4.02
C GLU A 60 -3.13 -12.09 -4.97
N ASN A 61 -2.15 -12.37 -5.83
CA ASN A 61 -2.21 -13.47 -6.80
C ASN A 61 -1.74 -14.83 -6.24
N HIS A 62 -1.02 -14.84 -5.12
CA HIS A 62 -0.49 -16.05 -4.47
C HIS A 62 -0.95 -16.18 -3.01
N PRO A 63 -2.28 -16.23 -2.74
CA PRO A 63 -2.78 -16.36 -1.38
C PRO A 63 -2.29 -17.63 -0.67
N GLU A 64 -2.01 -18.71 -1.41
CA GLU A 64 -1.54 -19.99 -0.90
C GLU A 64 -0.24 -19.89 -0.09
N CYS A 65 0.72 -19.06 -0.53
CA CYS A 65 1.97 -18.82 0.18
C CYS A 65 1.74 -18.15 1.55
N CYS A 66 0.68 -17.33 1.65
CA CYS A 66 0.29 -16.71 2.91
C CYS A 66 -0.49 -17.69 3.79
N GLU A 67 -1.27 -18.61 3.22
CA GLU A 67 -1.98 -19.63 3.99
C GLU A 67 -1.01 -20.59 4.67
N GLU A 68 0.02 -21.07 3.98
CA GLU A 68 1.05 -21.94 4.55
C GLU A 68 1.82 -21.25 5.69
N ALA A 69 2.24 -20.00 5.49
CA ALA A 69 2.90 -19.22 6.54
C ALA A 69 1.99 -18.98 7.76
N LEU A 70 0.69 -18.76 7.56
CA LEU A 70 -0.28 -18.60 8.64
C LEU A 70 -0.56 -19.92 9.39
N SER A 71 -0.54 -21.05 8.67
CA SER A 71 -0.63 -22.38 9.26
C SER A 71 0.61 -22.72 10.11
N GLU A 72 1.82 -22.34 9.66
CA GLU A 72 3.04 -22.47 10.47
C GLU A 72 3.02 -21.59 11.74
N LEU A 73 2.39 -20.41 11.67
CA LEU A 73 2.20 -19.52 12.82
C LEU A 73 1.19 -20.05 13.85
N GLY A 74 0.60 -21.23 13.64
CA GLY A 74 -0.25 -21.91 14.61
C GLY A 74 -1.57 -21.18 14.90
N LEU A 75 -2.05 -20.34 13.96
CA LEU A 75 -3.40 -19.80 14.04
C LEU A 75 -4.38 -20.96 13.95
N CYS A 76 -4.90 -21.41 15.10
CA CYS A 76 -5.92 -22.43 15.18
C CYS A 76 -7.02 -22.14 14.16
N GLU A 77 -7.39 -23.15 13.36
CA GLU A 77 -8.42 -23.04 12.31
C GLU A 77 -9.72 -22.40 12.81
N GLU A 78 -10.06 -22.58 14.10
CA GLU A 78 -11.18 -21.91 14.75
C GLU A 78 -11.04 -20.38 14.81
N SER A 79 -9.86 -19.86 15.18
CA SER A 79 -9.57 -18.42 15.20
C SER A 79 -9.59 -17.83 13.80
N ARG A 80 -9.11 -18.60 12.81
CA ARG A 80 -9.14 -18.23 11.40
C ARG A 80 -10.56 -18.16 10.85
N ALA A 81 -11.40 -19.15 11.17
CA ALA A 81 -12.81 -19.19 10.80
C ALA A 81 -13.59 -18.01 11.43
N ARG A 82 -13.34 -17.71 12.70
CA ARG A 82 -13.95 -16.54 13.39
C ARG A 82 -13.59 -15.22 12.73
N MET A 83 -12.32 -15.06 12.32
CA MET A 83 -11.87 -13.85 11.63
C MET A 83 -12.46 -13.74 10.22
N LYS A 84 -12.51 -14.84 9.44
CA LYS A 84 -13.15 -14.88 8.11
C LYS A 84 -14.64 -14.57 8.18
N ALA A 85 -15.35 -15.00 9.23
CA ALA A 85 -16.77 -14.71 9.41
C ALA A 85 -17.01 -13.20 9.60
N ARG A 86 -16.24 -12.55 10.49
CA ARG A 86 -16.36 -11.11 10.76
C ARG A 86 -16.09 -10.24 9.53
N LEU A 87 -15.09 -10.60 8.72
CA LEU A 87 -14.74 -9.86 7.51
C LEU A 87 -15.80 -9.94 6.39
N ARG A 88 -16.75 -10.89 6.45
CA ARG A 88 -17.87 -10.96 5.49
C ARG A 88 -19.07 -10.11 5.91
N GLU A 89 -19.09 -9.64 7.16
CA GLU A 89 -20.17 -8.85 7.73
C GLU A 89 -19.93 -7.33 7.62
N GLU A 90 -18.73 -6.91 7.15
CA GLU A 90 -18.36 -5.52 6.81
C GLU A 90 -18.52 -5.24 5.30
#